data_AF-A0A2V6F196-F1
#
_entry.id   AF-A0A2V6F196-F1
#
_cell.length_a   1.000
_cell.length_b   1.000
_cell.length_c   1.000
_cell.angle_alpha   90.00
_cell.angle_beta   90.00
_cell.angle_gamma   90.00
#
_symmetry.space_group_name_H-M   'P 1'
#
loop_
_entity.id
_entity.type
_entity.pdbx_description
1 polymer ?
#
loop_
_entity_poly.entity_id
_entity_poly.type
_entity_poly.pdbx_seq_one_letter_code
_entity_poly.pdbx_strand_id
1 'polypeptide(L)'
;MIGSQSITHHLLADDTGDGINGLKQQIEQLDQKIRILERNRELERETADTKPKDAPKISIGEKGFSFGSADGNFAINLRGVLQLDSRTFLKDGGIKGNDGFLLRRARPIIEGTVFRDFDFVFVPDFGGSTPQIFDAYLNYRYSRGLQVQLGKFKSPVGLEQLQADANLQFNERSMATDLVPNRDLGVQLHGELFDATVSYAAGLFNGVGDARNSSNADFED
;
A
#
# COMPACT_ATOMS: atom_id res chain seq x y z
N MET A 1 -14.79 -97.00 30.68
CA MET A 1 -14.63 -96.15 29.48
C MET A 1 -15.77 -95.14 29.45
N ILE A 2 -15.44 -93.87 29.27
CA ILE A 2 -16.15 -92.79 28.55
C ILE A 2 -15.63 -91.47 29.15
N GLY A 3 -14.80 -90.77 28.38
CA GLY A 3 -14.22 -89.48 28.73
C GLY A 3 -15.12 -88.33 28.29
N SER A 4 -15.14 -87.27 29.09
CA SER A 4 -15.79 -85.99 28.76
C SER A 4 -14.71 -84.96 28.42
N GLN A 5 -14.72 -84.46 27.19
CA GLN A 5 -13.82 -83.40 26.74
C GLN A 5 -14.22 -82.05 27.33
N SER A 6 -13.21 -81.29 27.73
CA SER A 6 -13.31 -79.89 28.15
C SER A 6 -13.22 -79.00 26.91
N ILE A 7 -14.23 -78.16 26.65
CA ILE A 7 -14.14 -77.05 25.70
C ILE A 7 -13.91 -75.78 26.52
N THR A 8 -12.65 -75.35 26.58
CA THR A 8 -12.28 -74.06 27.18
C THR A 8 -12.41 -72.99 26.09
N HIS A 9 -13.44 -72.15 26.17
CA HIS A 9 -13.54 -70.91 25.39
C HIS A 9 -12.57 -69.90 25.99
N HIS A 10 -11.42 -69.69 25.35
CA HIS A 10 -10.56 -68.54 25.58
C HIS A 10 -10.96 -67.41 24.62
N LEU A 11 -10.72 -66.16 25.06
CA LEU A 11 -10.68 -64.90 24.30
C LEU A 11 -11.92 -64.00 24.45
N LEU A 12 -11.67 -62.78 25.00
CA LEU A 12 -12.08 -61.46 24.48
C LEU A 12 -12.06 -60.32 25.53
N ALA A 13 -11.73 -60.58 26.81
CA ALA A 13 -11.79 -59.54 27.85
C ALA A 13 -10.55 -58.62 27.97
N ASP A 14 -9.37 -59.07 27.52
CA ASP A 14 -8.08 -58.42 27.81
C ASP A 14 -7.86 -57.12 27.01
N ASP A 15 -8.32 -57.08 25.75
CA ASP A 15 -8.11 -55.97 24.81
C ASP A 15 -8.87 -54.68 25.20
N THR A 16 -9.96 -54.82 25.94
CA THR A 16 -10.78 -53.67 26.40
C THR A 16 -10.12 -52.90 27.54
N GLY A 17 -9.36 -53.57 28.40
CA GLY A 17 -8.65 -52.94 29.52
C GLY A 17 -7.46 -52.11 29.06
N ASP A 18 -6.70 -52.63 28.09
CA ASP A 18 -5.56 -51.95 27.49
C ASP A 18 -5.99 -50.71 26.69
N GLY A 19 -7.10 -50.79 25.95
CA GLY A 19 -7.71 -49.64 25.27
C GLY A 19 -8.14 -48.53 26.24
N ILE A 20 -8.72 -48.88 27.39
CA ILE A 20 -9.11 -47.92 28.44
C ILE A 20 -7.87 -47.24 29.06
N ASN A 21 -6.79 -47.99 29.27
CA ASN A 21 -5.55 -47.45 29.81
C ASN A 21 -4.85 -46.50 28.81
N GLY A 22 -4.87 -46.84 27.52
CA GLY A 22 -4.37 -45.95 26.45
C GLY A 22 -5.18 -44.65 26.33
N LEU A 23 -6.51 -44.73 26.44
CA LEU A 23 -7.39 -43.55 26.46
C LEU A 23 -7.13 -42.66 27.67
N LYS A 24 -6.93 -43.24 28.87
CA LYS A 24 -6.56 -42.48 30.07
C LYS A 24 -5.22 -41.75 29.91
N GLN A 25 -4.21 -42.41 29.36
CA GLN A 25 -2.92 -41.77 29.05
C GLN A 25 -3.08 -40.63 28.05
N GLN A 26 -3.94 -40.80 27.04
CA GLN A 26 -4.21 -39.76 26.04
C GLN A 26 -4.94 -38.56 26.65
N ILE A 27 -5.91 -38.78 27.55
CA ILE A 27 -6.58 -37.71 28.31
C ILE A 27 -5.57 -36.93 29.16
N GLU A 28 -4.69 -37.63 29.86
CA GLU A 28 -3.68 -37.00 30.71
C GLU A 28 -2.66 -36.18 29.90
N GLN A 29 -2.26 -36.69 28.74
CA GLN A 29 -1.42 -35.95 27.79
C GLN A 29 -2.14 -34.73 27.19
N LEU A 30 -3.44 -34.84 26.90
CA LEU A 30 -4.25 -33.72 26.41
C LEU A 30 -4.40 -32.63 27.48
N ASP A 31 -4.66 -33.02 28.74
CA ASP A 31 -4.74 -32.08 29.87
C ASP A 31 -3.42 -31.36 30.12
N GLN A 32 -2.28 -32.02 29.93
CA GLN A 32 -0.96 -31.37 29.99
C GLN A 32 -0.79 -30.38 28.83
N LYS A 33 -1.15 -30.78 27.60
CA LYS A 33 -1.09 -29.88 26.42
C LYS A 33 -1.99 -28.66 26.55
N ILE A 34 -3.22 -28.83 27.08
CA ILE A 34 -4.15 -27.73 27.31
C ILE A 34 -3.56 -26.74 28.31
N ARG A 35 -3.04 -27.23 29.45
CA ARG A 35 -2.39 -26.36 30.45
C ARG A 35 -1.19 -25.60 29.89
N ILE A 36 -0.36 -26.25 29.07
CA ILE A 36 0.77 -25.59 28.40
C ILE A 36 0.27 -24.54 27.40
N LEU A 37 -0.77 -24.84 26.62
CA LEU A 37 -1.33 -23.91 25.64
C LEU A 37 -1.97 -22.70 26.32
N GLU A 38 -2.69 -22.90 27.42
CA GLU A 38 -3.25 -21.84 28.25
C GLU A 38 -2.14 -20.96 28.83
N ARG A 39 -1.08 -21.57 29.38
CA ARG A 39 0.07 -20.83 29.91
C ARG A 39 0.78 -20.03 28.81
N ASN A 40 0.95 -20.59 27.61
CA ASN A 40 1.54 -19.88 26.48
C ASN A 40 0.66 -18.70 26.06
N ARG A 41 -0.66 -18.86 26.03
CA ARG A 41 -1.59 -17.75 25.74
C ARG A 41 -1.59 -16.67 26.82
N GLU A 42 -1.45 -17.06 28.07
CA GLU A 42 -1.30 -16.11 29.19
C GLU A 42 0.01 -15.32 29.05
N LEU A 43 1.12 -15.99 28.77
CA LEU A 43 2.42 -15.35 28.50
C LEU A 43 2.36 -14.45 27.25
N GLU A 44 1.67 -14.86 26.19
CA GLU A 44 1.43 -14.02 24.99
C GLU A 44 0.62 -12.75 25.34
N ARG A 45 -0.36 -12.86 26.23
CA ARG A 45 -1.15 -11.71 26.71
C ARG A 45 -0.34 -10.79 27.61
N GLU A 46 0.40 -11.33 28.57
CA GLU A 46 1.29 -10.55 29.44
C GLU A 46 2.39 -9.84 28.62
N THR A 47 2.96 -10.52 27.62
CA THR A 47 3.93 -9.91 26.70
C THR A 47 3.29 -8.90 25.75
N ALA A 48 2.03 -9.06 25.36
CA ALA A 48 1.29 -8.08 24.58
C ALA A 48 0.88 -6.84 25.40
N ASP A 49 0.61 -7.01 26.69
CA ASP A 49 0.31 -5.91 27.61
C ASP A 49 1.56 -5.16 28.10
N THR A 50 2.72 -5.82 28.11
CA THR A 50 4.02 -5.22 28.48
C THR A 50 4.80 -4.64 27.29
N LYS A 51 4.50 -5.04 26.04
CA LYS A 51 4.94 -4.27 24.86
C LYS A 51 4.30 -2.89 24.96
N PRO A 52 5.06 -1.79 24.85
CA PRO A 52 4.47 -0.46 24.88
C PRO A 52 3.42 -0.38 23.76
N LYS A 53 2.15 -0.25 24.16
CA LYS A 53 0.98 -0.13 23.25
C LYS A 53 1.10 1.07 22.31
N ASP A 54 2.11 1.91 22.53
CA ASP A 54 2.45 3.12 21.78
C ASP A 54 3.68 2.97 20.86
N ALA A 55 4.24 1.76 20.70
CA ALA A 55 5.39 1.56 19.83
C ALA A 55 5.03 1.88 18.36
N PRO A 56 5.81 2.74 17.67
CA PRO A 56 5.57 3.04 16.26
C PRO A 56 5.77 1.78 15.39
N LYS A 57 4.90 1.63 14.40
CA LYS A 57 4.98 0.57 13.38
C LYS A 57 5.94 1.04 12.30
N ILE A 58 7.02 0.30 12.09
CA ILE A 58 8.00 0.57 11.04
C ILE A 58 8.02 -0.62 10.09
N SER A 59 7.93 -0.37 8.79
CA SER A 59 8.01 -1.39 7.75
C SER A 59 8.92 -0.93 6.63
N ILE A 60 9.69 -1.86 6.09
CA ILE A 60 10.59 -1.66 4.95
C ILE A 60 10.35 -2.82 4.00
N GLY A 61 10.05 -2.52 2.74
CA GLY A 61 9.82 -3.54 1.73
C GLY A 61 9.80 -2.98 0.32
N GLU A 62 9.29 -3.75 -0.63
CA GLU A 62 9.18 -3.35 -2.05
C GLU A 62 8.39 -2.04 -2.23
N LYS A 63 7.50 -1.74 -1.29
CA LYS A 63 6.69 -0.52 -1.25
C LYS A 63 7.41 0.67 -0.61
N GLY A 64 8.71 0.58 -0.33
CA GLY A 64 9.49 1.64 0.31
C GLY A 64 9.47 1.55 1.84
N PHE A 65 9.60 2.71 2.49
CA PHE A 65 9.64 2.83 3.94
C PHE A 65 8.30 3.34 4.46
N SER A 66 7.75 2.70 5.48
CA SER A 66 6.50 3.10 6.12
C SER A 66 6.71 3.26 7.63
N PHE A 67 6.21 4.37 8.17
CA PHE A 67 6.20 4.68 9.59
C PHE A 67 4.76 4.97 9.99
N GLY A 68 4.28 4.39 11.09
CA GLY A 68 2.93 4.64 11.59
C GLY A 68 2.88 4.68 13.10
N SER A 69 1.98 5.49 13.65
CA SER A 69 1.69 5.44 15.08
C SER A 69 0.95 4.16 15.43
N ALA A 70 1.09 3.69 16.68
CA ALA A 70 0.44 2.46 17.12
C ALA A 70 -1.09 2.53 17.01
N ASP A 71 -1.63 3.72 17.34
CA ASP A 71 -3.04 4.08 17.29
C ASP A 71 -3.58 4.30 15.85
N GLY A 72 -2.73 4.28 14.83
CA GLY A 72 -3.11 4.48 13.42
C GLY A 72 -3.56 5.91 13.08
N ASN A 73 -3.38 6.89 13.96
CA ASN A 73 -3.70 8.29 13.67
C ASN A 73 -2.72 8.94 12.68
N PHE A 74 -1.47 8.48 12.68
CA PHE A 74 -0.43 9.01 11.81
C PHE A 74 0.22 7.89 11.03
N ALA A 75 0.40 8.11 9.73
CA ALA A 75 1.17 7.23 8.87
C ALA A 75 1.95 8.07 7.86
N ILE A 76 3.19 7.70 7.58
CA ILE A 76 4.03 8.30 6.55
C ILE A 76 4.66 7.17 5.75
N ASN A 77 4.61 7.30 4.43
CA ASN A 77 5.33 6.44 3.50
C ASN A 77 6.34 7.29 2.73
N LEU A 78 7.56 6.78 2.63
CA LEU A 78 8.62 7.33 1.81
C LEU A 78 8.92 6.35 0.69
N ARG A 79 8.74 6.80 -0.54
CA ARG A 79 9.02 6.06 -1.77
C ARG A 79 9.86 6.93 -2.70
N GLY A 80 10.25 6.39 -3.84
CA GLY A 80 10.85 7.21 -4.86
C GLY A 80 10.85 6.56 -6.23
N VAL A 81 11.01 7.38 -7.26
CA VAL A 81 11.21 6.97 -8.63
C VAL A 81 12.51 7.57 -9.13
N LEU A 82 13.41 6.71 -9.62
CA LEU A 82 14.63 7.10 -10.30
C LEU A 82 14.59 6.53 -11.72
N GLN A 83 14.72 7.39 -12.72
CA GLN A 83 14.72 6.99 -14.12
C GLN A 83 15.88 7.66 -14.85
N LEU A 84 16.77 6.82 -15.38
CA LEU A 84 17.93 7.18 -16.18
C LEU A 84 17.73 6.66 -17.59
N ASP A 85 17.80 7.56 -18.57
CA ASP A 85 17.61 7.22 -19.97
C ASP A 85 18.91 7.48 -20.74
N SER A 86 19.12 6.70 -21.79
CA SER A 86 20.11 6.97 -22.82
C SER A 86 19.40 7.10 -24.16
N ARG A 87 19.75 8.12 -24.93
CA ARG A 87 19.21 8.34 -26.28
C ARG A 87 20.33 8.32 -27.30
N THR A 88 20.10 7.61 -28.40
CA THR A 88 21.02 7.49 -29.53
C THR A 88 20.23 7.53 -30.83
N PHE A 89 20.52 8.49 -31.71
CA PHE A 89 19.81 8.67 -32.97
C PHE A 89 20.69 8.27 -34.16
N LEU A 90 20.24 7.26 -34.91
CA LEU A 90 20.92 6.82 -36.12
C LEU A 90 20.41 7.62 -37.32
N LYS A 91 21.31 8.31 -38.04
CA LYS A 91 21.05 9.20 -39.20
C LYS A 91 20.45 10.58 -38.87
N ASP A 92 21.05 11.30 -37.92
CA ASP A 92 20.61 12.66 -37.54
C ASP A 92 21.30 13.80 -38.34
N GLY A 93 22.06 13.47 -39.39
CA GLY A 93 22.77 14.47 -40.19
C GLY A 93 24.00 15.09 -39.49
N GLY A 94 24.47 14.52 -38.38
CA GLY A 94 25.65 14.99 -37.65
C GLY A 94 25.34 16.09 -36.62
N ILE A 95 24.11 16.15 -36.10
CA ILE A 95 23.71 17.11 -35.07
C ILE A 95 24.44 16.78 -33.76
N LYS A 96 25.45 17.58 -33.42
CA LYS A 96 26.21 17.40 -32.18
C LYS A 96 25.32 17.70 -30.95
N GLY A 97 25.22 16.75 -30.02
CA GLY A 97 24.50 16.89 -28.75
C GLY A 97 23.11 16.23 -28.70
N ASN A 98 22.71 15.53 -29.76
CA ASN A 98 21.45 14.79 -29.81
C ASN A 98 21.49 13.53 -28.93
N ASP A 99 22.65 12.86 -28.90
CA ASP A 99 22.90 11.67 -28.10
C ASP A 99 23.36 12.02 -26.68
N GLY A 100 22.93 11.23 -25.69
CA GLY A 100 23.40 11.41 -24.33
C GLY A 100 22.62 10.63 -23.28
N PHE A 101 23.14 10.69 -22.05
CA PHE A 101 22.44 10.22 -20.86
C PHE A 101 21.64 11.37 -20.25
N LEU A 102 20.44 11.08 -19.78
CA LEU A 102 19.60 12.06 -19.09
C LEU A 102 18.94 11.43 -17.87
N LEU A 103 18.91 12.19 -16.78
CA LEU A 103 18.10 11.88 -15.62
C LEU A 103 16.67 12.35 -15.91
N ARG A 104 15.82 11.42 -16.34
CA ARG A 104 14.45 11.74 -16.73
C ARG A 104 13.60 12.06 -15.50
N ARG A 105 13.78 11.29 -14.42
CA ARG A 105 13.00 11.44 -13.17
C ARG A 105 13.88 11.15 -11.98
N ALA A 106 13.85 12.05 -11.00
CA ALA A 106 14.35 11.80 -9.66
C ALA A 106 13.32 12.37 -8.70
N ARG A 107 12.39 11.52 -8.28
CA ARG A 107 11.21 11.92 -7.51
C ARG A 107 11.19 11.17 -6.19
N PRO A 108 11.65 11.74 -5.07
CA PRO A 108 11.24 11.26 -3.77
C PRO A 108 9.74 11.54 -3.60
N ILE A 109 9.01 10.56 -3.07
CA ILE A 109 7.57 10.63 -2.86
C ILE A 109 7.35 10.49 -1.35
N ILE A 110 6.84 11.55 -0.74
CA ILE A 110 6.45 11.57 0.66
C ILE A 110 4.93 11.66 0.69
N GLU A 111 4.29 10.63 1.23
CA GLU A 111 2.85 10.58 1.36
C GLU A 111 2.48 10.13 2.77
N GLY A 112 1.32 10.53 3.26
CA GLY A 112 0.93 10.14 4.60
C GLY A 112 -0.50 10.51 4.95
N THR A 113 -0.91 10.02 6.12
CA THR A 113 -2.18 10.31 6.74
C THR A 113 -1.95 10.93 8.11
N VAL A 114 -2.71 11.97 8.43
CA VAL A 114 -2.69 12.71 9.69
C VAL A 114 -4.10 12.72 10.28
N PHE A 115 -4.21 12.38 11.56
CA PHE A 115 -5.48 12.23 12.30
C PHE A 115 -6.52 11.33 11.62
N ARG A 116 -6.09 10.36 10.81
CA ARG A 116 -6.96 9.49 9.98
C ARG A 116 -7.83 10.19 8.93
N ASP A 117 -7.96 11.50 8.99
CA ASP A 117 -8.88 12.24 8.14
C ASP A 117 -8.17 12.98 7.00
N PHE A 118 -6.89 13.31 7.17
CA PHE A 118 -6.14 14.11 6.21
C PHE A 118 -5.06 13.28 5.54
N ASP A 119 -5.10 13.17 4.22
CA ASP A 119 -3.96 12.68 3.45
C ASP A 119 -3.16 13.82 2.88
N PHE A 120 -1.86 13.64 2.78
CA PHE A 120 -1.01 14.55 2.05
C PHE A 120 -0.07 13.78 1.13
N VAL A 121 0.32 14.45 0.05
CA VAL A 121 1.34 13.98 -0.88
C VAL A 121 2.25 15.14 -1.23
N PHE A 122 3.55 14.89 -1.21
CA PHE A 122 4.57 15.82 -1.65
C PHE A 122 5.60 15.09 -2.50
N VAL A 123 5.76 15.54 -3.74
CA VAL A 123 6.63 14.94 -4.76
C VAL A 123 7.38 16.05 -5.48
N PRO A 124 8.59 16.40 -5.04
CA PRO A 124 9.49 17.19 -5.87
C PRO A 124 10.03 16.31 -7.02
N ASP A 125 10.30 16.92 -8.17
CA ASP A 125 10.99 16.29 -9.30
C ASP A 125 12.31 17.01 -9.55
N PHE A 126 13.39 16.27 -9.45
CA PHE A 126 14.75 16.71 -9.77
C PHE A 126 15.22 16.19 -11.13
N GLY A 127 14.34 15.52 -11.89
CA GLY A 127 14.58 15.15 -13.28
C GLY A 127 14.45 16.36 -14.22
N GLY A 128 15.15 16.31 -15.35
CA GLY A 128 15.16 17.40 -16.33
C GLY A 128 16.16 18.52 -16.02
N SER A 129 15.91 19.72 -16.56
CA SER A 129 16.83 20.86 -16.47
C SER A 129 16.67 21.72 -15.21
N THR A 130 15.51 21.67 -14.55
CA THR A 130 15.20 22.50 -13.38
C THR A 130 14.33 21.73 -12.38
N PRO A 131 14.66 21.76 -11.07
CA PRO A 131 13.81 21.19 -10.03
C PRO A 131 12.42 21.83 -10.02
N GLN A 132 11.38 21.02 -9.78
CA GLN A 132 10.00 21.49 -9.69
C GLN A 132 9.21 20.71 -8.64
N ILE A 133 8.08 21.26 -8.20
CA ILE A 133 7.11 20.50 -7.41
C ILE A 133 6.18 19.79 -8.39
N PHE A 134 6.16 18.47 -8.36
CA PHE A 134 5.33 17.67 -9.25
C PHE A 134 3.93 17.48 -8.69
N ASP A 135 3.82 16.99 -7.45
CA ASP A 135 2.58 16.92 -6.68
C ASP A 135 2.79 17.55 -5.29
N ALA A 136 1.81 18.32 -4.84
CA ALA A 136 1.78 18.88 -3.48
C ALA A 136 0.33 19.18 -3.10
N TYR A 137 -0.33 18.26 -2.41
CA TYR A 137 -1.74 18.44 -2.04
C TYR A 137 -2.07 17.85 -0.67
N LEU A 138 -3.17 18.34 -0.13
CA LEU A 138 -3.85 17.83 1.06
C LEU A 138 -5.26 17.37 0.65
N ASN A 139 -5.69 16.23 1.16
CA ASN A 139 -7.03 15.68 0.95
C ASN A 139 -7.70 15.42 2.30
N TYR A 140 -8.81 16.09 2.56
CA TYR A 140 -9.65 15.85 3.72
C TYR A 140 -10.74 14.83 3.39
N ARG A 141 -10.79 13.74 4.15
CA ARG A 141 -11.72 12.63 4.01
C ARG A 141 -12.84 12.73 5.04
N TYR A 142 -13.89 13.47 4.72
CA TYR A 142 -15.08 13.49 5.58
C TYR A 142 -15.80 12.13 5.55
N SER A 143 -15.95 11.55 4.35
CA SER A 143 -16.45 10.18 4.16
C SER A 143 -15.95 9.63 2.82
N ARG A 144 -16.20 8.35 2.54
CA ARG A 144 -15.89 7.77 1.21
C ARG A 144 -16.61 8.51 0.07
N GLY A 145 -17.84 8.97 0.33
CA GLY A 145 -18.65 9.70 -0.64
C GLY A 145 -18.40 11.19 -0.70
N LEU A 146 -17.58 11.76 0.18
CA LEU A 146 -17.30 13.21 0.18
C LEU A 146 -15.90 13.49 0.71
N GLN A 147 -15.04 13.96 -0.18
CA GLN A 147 -13.66 14.33 0.09
C GLN A 147 -13.35 15.67 -0.56
N VAL A 148 -12.46 16.43 0.06
CA VAL A 148 -12.01 17.74 -0.45
C VAL A 148 -10.50 17.74 -0.57
N GLN A 149 -10.00 17.99 -1.78
CA GLN A 149 -8.59 18.06 -2.10
C GLN A 149 -8.18 19.48 -2.47
N LEU A 150 -7.05 19.94 -1.95
CA LEU A 150 -6.47 21.26 -2.20
C LEU A 150 -4.98 21.12 -2.48
N GLY A 151 -4.50 21.79 -3.52
CA GLY A 151 -3.08 21.89 -3.83
C GLY A 151 -2.81 21.64 -5.31
N LYS A 152 -1.60 21.20 -5.62
CA LYS A 152 -1.15 20.86 -6.96
C LYS A 152 -1.27 19.37 -7.19
N PHE A 153 -2.17 18.97 -8.09
CA PHE A 153 -2.47 17.58 -8.39
C PHE A 153 -3.06 17.44 -9.80
N LYS A 154 -3.29 16.20 -10.25
CA LYS A 154 -3.86 15.91 -11.56
C LYS A 154 -5.32 16.37 -11.64
N SER A 155 -5.68 17.07 -12.72
CA SER A 155 -7.08 17.44 -12.95
C SER A 155 -7.93 16.17 -13.19
N PRO A 156 -9.20 16.13 -12.74
CA PRO A 156 -10.05 14.94 -12.77
C PRO A 156 -10.68 14.70 -14.16
N VAL A 157 -9.87 14.83 -15.20
CA VAL A 157 -10.28 14.68 -16.59
C VAL A 157 -9.38 13.65 -17.25
N GLY A 158 -9.98 12.69 -17.95
CA GLY A 158 -9.27 11.57 -18.58
C GLY A 158 -8.98 10.40 -17.62
N LEU A 159 -9.67 9.27 -17.81
CA LEU A 159 -9.50 8.06 -16.99
C LEU A 159 -8.07 7.46 -17.06
N GLU A 160 -7.40 7.57 -18.21
CA GLU A 160 -6.00 7.15 -18.39
C GLU A 160 -5.02 8.02 -17.58
N GLN A 161 -5.37 9.29 -17.37
CA GLN A 161 -4.48 10.24 -16.73
C GLN A 161 -4.45 10.09 -15.20
N LEU A 162 -5.59 9.72 -14.61
CA LEU A 162 -5.75 9.44 -13.17
C LEU A 162 -4.99 8.19 -12.72
N GLN A 163 -4.53 7.35 -13.65
CA GLN A 163 -3.66 6.22 -13.32
C GLN A 163 -2.26 6.71 -12.88
N ALA A 164 -1.74 6.11 -11.82
CA ALA A 164 -0.39 6.38 -11.31
C ALA A 164 0.67 6.04 -12.36
N ASP A 165 1.67 6.92 -12.53
CA ASP A 165 2.73 6.81 -13.56
C ASP A 165 3.53 5.49 -13.46
N ALA A 166 3.54 4.84 -12.29
CA ALA A 166 4.22 3.57 -12.04
C ALA A 166 3.50 2.33 -12.60
N ASN A 167 2.25 2.46 -13.04
CA ASN A 167 1.43 1.34 -13.55
C ASN A 167 1.20 1.39 -15.06
N LEU A 168 1.99 2.18 -15.80
CA LEU A 168 1.88 2.25 -17.25
C LEU A 168 2.61 1.04 -17.88
N GLN A 169 1.94 0.32 -18.78
CA GLN A 169 2.53 -0.79 -19.53
C GLN A 169 3.56 -0.33 -20.58
N PHE A 170 3.59 0.96 -20.91
CA PHE A 170 4.48 1.54 -21.92
C PHE A 170 5.34 2.67 -21.33
N ASN A 171 6.53 2.89 -21.91
CA ASN A 171 7.50 3.90 -21.46
C ASN A 171 7.01 5.35 -21.61
N GLU A 172 6.00 5.59 -22.46
CA GLU A 172 5.40 6.90 -22.72
C GLU A 172 3.86 6.78 -22.70
N ARG A 173 3.16 7.87 -22.35
CA ARG A 173 1.67 7.96 -22.40
C ARG A 173 1.18 8.24 -23.83
N SER A 174 -0.07 7.93 -24.12
CA SER A 174 -0.73 8.23 -25.41
C SER A 174 -0.74 9.73 -25.73
N MET A 175 -0.55 10.12 -27.00
CA MET A 175 -0.61 11.52 -27.46
C MET A 175 -1.98 12.18 -27.24
N ALA A 176 -3.04 11.40 -27.02
CA ALA A 176 -4.35 11.94 -26.63
C ALA A 176 -4.33 12.58 -25.23
N THR A 177 -3.37 12.21 -24.38
CA THR A 177 -3.18 12.78 -23.03
C THR A 177 -2.58 14.18 -23.06
N ASP A 178 -2.01 14.61 -24.19
CA ASP A 178 -1.46 15.97 -24.35
C ASP A 178 -2.56 17.04 -24.44
N LEU A 179 -3.80 16.65 -24.72
CA LEU A 179 -4.97 17.54 -24.82
C LEU A 179 -5.65 17.83 -23.48
N VAL A 180 -5.11 17.30 -22.37
CA VAL A 180 -5.71 17.41 -21.05
C VAL A 180 -4.70 18.07 -20.09
N PRO A 181 -5.10 19.05 -19.28
CA PRO A 181 -4.21 19.68 -18.30
C PRO A 181 -3.57 18.63 -17.38
N ASN A 182 -2.24 18.58 -17.29
CA ASN A 182 -1.54 17.49 -16.62
C ASN A 182 -1.72 17.55 -15.09
N ARG A 183 -1.19 18.62 -14.48
CA ARG A 183 -1.36 18.94 -13.06
C ARG A 183 -1.47 20.43 -12.86
N ASP A 184 -2.40 20.84 -12.01
CA ASP A 184 -2.65 22.24 -11.75
C ASP A 184 -2.91 22.48 -10.26
N LEU A 185 -2.71 23.73 -9.83
CA LEU A 185 -3.09 24.18 -8.51
C LEU A 185 -4.60 24.41 -8.50
N GLY A 186 -5.30 23.77 -7.58
CA GLY A 186 -6.74 23.91 -7.48
C GLY A 186 -7.34 23.32 -6.23
N VAL A 187 -8.67 23.36 -6.20
CA VAL A 187 -9.51 22.73 -5.20
C VAL A 187 -10.48 21.80 -5.91
N GLN A 188 -10.65 20.60 -5.37
CA GLN A 188 -11.58 19.61 -5.89
C GLN A 188 -12.42 19.03 -4.76
N LEU A 189 -13.68 18.78 -5.07
CA LEU A 189 -14.58 17.95 -4.30
C LEU A 189 -14.81 16.64 -5.07
N HIS A 190 -14.61 15.50 -4.43
CA HIS A 190 -14.76 14.19 -5.06
C HIS A 190 -15.30 13.15 -4.09
N GLY A 191 -15.75 12.01 -4.63
CA GLY A 191 -16.27 10.93 -3.81
C GLY A 191 -16.70 9.69 -4.58
N GLU A 192 -16.94 8.62 -3.83
CA GLU A 192 -17.45 7.33 -4.30
C GLU A 192 -18.86 7.07 -3.75
N LEU A 193 -19.78 6.70 -4.62
CA LEU A 193 -21.17 6.35 -4.32
C LEU A 193 -21.44 4.88 -4.66
N PHE A 194 -22.43 4.28 -3.99
CA PHE A 194 -22.89 2.89 -4.22
C PHE A 194 -21.75 1.87 -4.17
N ASP A 195 -21.04 1.79 -3.05
CA ASP A 195 -19.89 0.89 -2.86
C ASP A 195 -18.83 0.99 -3.98
N ALA A 196 -18.51 2.24 -4.36
CA ALA A 196 -17.56 2.58 -5.41
C ALA A 196 -17.98 2.23 -6.86
N THR A 197 -19.28 1.97 -7.09
CA THR A 197 -19.81 1.78 -8.46
C THR A 197 -19.78 3.09 -9.26
N VAL A 198 -19.95 4.23 -8.59
CA VAL A 198 -19.95 5.55 -9.23
C VAL A 198 -18.94 6.44 -8.51
N SER A 199 -18.01 7.02 -9.25
CA SER A 199 -17.14 8.09 -8.77
C SER A 199 -17.51 9.41 -9.43
N TYR A 200 -17.36 10.50 -8.68
CA TYR A 200 -17.56 11.85 -9.20
C TYR A 200 -16.47 12.78 -8.66
N ALA A 201 -16.14 13.79 -9.45
CA ALA A 201 -15.21 14.83 -9.06
C ALA A 201 -15.58 16.14 -9.76
N ALA A 202 -15.53 17.25 -9.02
CA ALA A 202 -15.71 18.59 -9.55
C ALA A 202 -14.66 19.49 -8.89
N GLY A 203 -13.95 20.30 -9.67
CA GLY A 203 -12.89 21.16 -9.14
C GLY A 203 -12.72 22.45 -9.91
N LEU A 204 -12.15 23.43 -9.22
CA LEU A 204 -11.73 24.72 -9.75
C LEU A 204 -10.20 24.75 -9.74
N PHE A 205 -9.61 25.07 -10.89
CA PHE A 205 -8.17 25.09 -11.09
C PHE A 205 -7.76 26.43 -11.72
N ASN A 206 -6.53 26.87 -11.47
CA ASN A 206 -6.04 28.16 -11.96
C ASN A 206 -5.99 28.24 -13.49
N GLY A 207 -5.96 27.10 -14.18
CA GLY A 207 -5.89 27.00 -15.63
C GLY A 207 -4.45 27.01 -16.09
N VAL A 208 -3.99 25.88 -16.62
CA VAL A 208 -2.69 25.75 -17.31
C VAL A 208 -2.95 25.35 -18.75
N GLY A 209 -2.12 25.85 -19.67
CA GLY A 209 -2.18 25.41 -21.07
C GLY A 209 -1.94 23.90 -21.20
N ASP A 210 -2.46 23.31 -22.27
CA ASP A 210 -2.38 21.87 -22.57
C ASP A 210 -0.98 21.28 -22.33
N ALA A 211 -0.93 20.08 -21.75
CA ALA A 211 0.29 19.35 -21.35
C ALA A 211 1.24 20.06 -20.35
N ARG A 212 0.88 21.24 -19.82
CA ARG A 212 1.70 21.93 -18.82
C ARG A 212 1.33 21.49 -17.41
N ASN A 213 2.34 21.52 -16.54
CA ASN A 213 2.12 21.62 -15.11
C ASN A 213 2.08 23.10 -14.75
N SER A 214 1.29 23.50 -13.75
CA SER A 214 1.43 24.85 -13.18
C SER A 214 2.88 25.05 -12.73
N SER A 215 3.51 26.15 -13.13
CA SER A 215 4.88 26.43 -12.69
C SER A 215 4.86 26.85 -11.22
N ASN A 216 6.02 26.77 -10.56
CA ASN A 216 6.19 27.34 -9.22
C ASN A 216 6.54 28.84 -9.26
N ALA A 217 6.40 29.48 -10.44
CA ALA A 217 6.74 30.88 -10.62
C ALA A 217 5.58 31.75 -10.15
N ASP A 218 5.93 32.86 -9.50
CA ASP A 218 4.98 33.89 -9.08
C ASP A 218 4.30 34.51 -10.32
N PHE A 219 3.11 35.07 -10.13
CA PHE A 219 2.55 35.95 -11.15
C PHE A 219 3.43 37.21 -11.16
N GLU A 220 4.29 37.38 -12.15
CA GLU A 220 4.92 38.68 -12.38
C GLU A 220 3.80 39.68 -12.74
N ASP A 221 3.59 40.66 -11.86
CA ASP A 221 2.78 41.88 -12.09
C ASP A 221 3.47 42.79 -13.13
#